data_AF-A0A814VYL6-F1
#
_entry.id   AF-A0A814VYL6-F1
#
_cell.length_a   1.000
_cell.length_b   1.000
_cell.length_c   1.000
_cell.angle_alpha   90.00
_cell.angle_beta   90.00
_cell.angle_gamma   90.00
#
_symmetry.space_group_name_H-M   'P 1'
#
loop_
_entity.id
_entity.type
_entity.pdbx_description
1 polymer ?
#
loop_
_entity_poly.entity_id
_entity_poly.type
_entity_poly.pdbx_seq_one_letter_code
_entity_poly.pdbx_strand_id
1 'polypeptide(L)'
;MIRFIHLISLILLLNISFIENVDRNNFKTCEQSAFCRRQRKYKPDTTPYEVDLSSMKTITNGHLQFSLLNTLKSHVKLQLDLYTLQHNSLRVKINEINPVRKRYEVERVLVSEPKLVSVNITKSDNNQIEGRFDKTARFILNAKPFRLDLFTNDIFVMSVNSKNMFNFEHYRKKPASDGAPAENNAEDNEDGMWEETFKSHHDSKPHGPSSIGIDVNFLNFENVYGIPEHADAFSLRSTHDTDPYRLFNLDIFEYDIKNPMALYGAIPYMLAHNEHATVGFFWLNAAEGWIDVSNDKLNTKSPWLKAQVMNEDFCCIATSYIEHGHELVPDIENSQCPDHHVVCCKSMIPVAGYCMGIPEFNRLVAEWAKLQATNPEATLANLVVTLQNNGLASLSG
;
A
#
# COMPACT_ATOMS: atom_id res chain seq x y z
N MET A 1 32.68 -51.85 15.14
CA MET A 1 31.28 -51.50 15.49
C MET A 1 31.12 -50.01 15.79
N ILE A 2 31.81 -49.44 16.79
CA ILE A 2 31.69 -48.02 17.18
C ILE A 2 32.01 -47.04 16.04
N ARG A 3 33.09 -47.27 15.27
CA ARG A 3 33.43 -46.43 14.09
C ARG A 3 32.38 -46.46 12.97
N PHE A 4 31.65 -47.56 12.85
CA PHE A 4 30.59 -47.72 11.85
C PHE A 4 29.31 -46.98 12.26
N ILE A 5 29.01 -47.00 13.56
CA ILE A 5 27.92 -46.22 14.17
C ILE A 5 28.19 -44.71 14.02
N HIS A 6 29.43 -44.24 14.29
CA HIS A 6 29.78 -42.84 14.09
C HIS A 6 29.70 -42.40 12.62
N LEU A 7 30.06 -43.27 11.67
CA LEU A 7 29.94 -42.98 10.25
C LEU A 7 28.46 -42.90 9.81
N ILE A 8 27.61 -43.80 10.27
CA ILE A 8 26.16 -43.76 10.01
C ILE A 8 25.53 -42.52 10.66
N SER A 9 25.90 -42.16 11.89
CA SER A 9 25.43 -40.93 12.54
C SER A 9 25.90 -39.68 11.80
N LEU A 10 27.14 -39.64 11.29
CA LEU A 10 27.65 -38.53 10.49
C LEU A 10 26.91 -38.43 9.14
N ILE A 11 26.62 -39.56 8.49
CA ILE A 11 25.81 -39.62 7.27
C ILE A 11 24.38 -39.16 7.55
N LEU A 12 23.74 -39.60 8.65
CA LEU A 12 22.40 -39.12 9.03
C LEU A 12 22.39 -37.62 9.35
N LEU A 13 23.43 -37.09 10.00
CA LEU A 13 23.59 -35.66 10.28
C LEU A 13 23.82 -34.84 9.00
N LEU A 14 24.52 -35.39 8.01
CA LEU A 14 24.73 -34.77 6.70
C LEU A 14 23.51 -34.88 5.76
N ASN A 15 22.58 -35.80 6.04
CA ASN A 15 21.31 -35.97 5.34
C ASN A 15 20.14 -35.27 6.05
N ILE A 16 20.40 -34.33 6.97
CA ILE A 16 19.38 -33.34 7.35
C ILE A 16 19.24 -32.41 6.13
N SER A 17 18.49 -32.89 5.14
CA SER A 17 18.04 -32.08 4.02
C SER A 17 17.35 -30.85 4.59
N PHE A 18 17.77 -29.67 4.16
CA PHE A 18 17.00 -28.45 4.38
C PHE A 18 15.64 -28.68 3.71
N ILE A 19 14.60 -28.87 4.50
CA ILE A 19 13.23 -28.85 4.00
C ILE A 19 12.94 -27.38 3.71
N GLU A 20 12.98 -27.01 2.43
CA GLU A 20 12.42 -25.74 1.98
C GLU A 20 10.90 -25.92 1.91
N ASN A 21 10.13 -25.23 2.77
CA ASN A 21 8.68 -25.33 2.71
C ASN A 21 8.17 -24.61 1.44
N VAL A 22 8.64 -23.39 1.19
CA VAL A 22 8.27 -22.59 0.02
C VAL A 22 9.47 -22.29 -0.87
N ASP A 23 9.32 -22.49 -2.19
CA ASP A 23 10.30 -21.98 -3.17
C ASP A 23 10.14 -20.45 -3.31
N ARG A 24 10.91 -19.73 -2.49
CA ARG A 24 10.93 -18.26 -2.43
C ARG A 24 11.32 -17.62 -3.77
N ASN A 25 12.01 -18.33 -4.66
CA ASN A 25 12.40 -17.77 -5.94
C ASN A 25 11.20 -17.49 -6.85
N ASN A 26 10.03 -18.08 -6.60
CA ASN A 26 8.80 -17.80 -7.35
C ASN A 26 8.14 -16.47 -6.99
N PHE A 27 8.58 -15.81 -5.92
CA PHE A 27 7.93 -14.62 -5.40
C PHE A 27 8.93 -13.47 -5.32
N LYS A 28 8.59 -12.34 -5.94
CA LYS A 28 9.42 -11.12 -5.89
C LYS A 28 9.70 -10.70 -4.45
N THR A 29 10.98 -10.43 -4.16
CA THR A 29 11.37 -9.59 -3.03
C THR A 29 11.11 -8.11 -3.33
N CYS A 30 11.18 -7.24 -2.33
CA CYS A 30 11.05 -5.80 -2.56
C CYS A 30 12.13 -5.27 -3.52
N GLU A 31 13.36 -5.76 -3.44
CA GLU A 31 14.43 -5.33 -4.36
C GLU A 31 14.17 -5.80 -5.80
N GLN A 32 13.44 -6.90 -5.99
CA GLN A 32 13.02 -7.38 -7.32
C GLN A 32 11.76 -6.70 -7.87
N SER A 33 10.99 -6.02 -7.02
CA SER A 33 9.85 -5.19 -7.44
C SER A 33 10.33 -3.75 -7.66
N ALA A 34 10.31 -3.27 -8.91
CA ALA A 34 10.96 -2.01 -9.24
C ALA A 34 10.39 -0.81 -8.45
N PHE A 35 9.07 -0.73 -8.29
CA PHE A 35 8.48 0.36 -7.51
C PHE A 35 8.80 0.25 -6.02
N CYS A 36 8.79 -0.96 -5.45
CA CYS A 36 9.12 -1.15 -4.04
C CYS A 36 10.57 -0.71 -3.79
N ARG A 37 11.49 -1.16 -4.65
CA ARG A 37 12.89 -0.75 -4.63
C ARG A 37 13.04 0.78 -4.68
N ARG A 38 12.36 1.47 -5.60
CA ARG A 38 12.42 2.94 -5.70
C ARG A 38 11.85 3.63 -4.46
N GLN A 39 10.67 3.22 -4.00
CA GLN A 39 10.01 3.82 -2.85
C GLN A 39 10.76 3.55 -1.53
N ARG A 40 11.38 2.37 -1.37
CA ARG A 40 12.19 2.02 -0.20
C ARG A 40 13.53 2.73 -0.17
N LYS A 41 14.11 3.02 -1.35
CA LYS A 41 15.32 3.85 -1.51
C LYS A 41 15.03 5.34 -1.41
N TYR A 42 13.78 5.76 -1.57
CA TYR A 42 13.37 7.17 -1.48
C TYR A 42 13.64 7.73 -0.08
N LYS A 43 14.71 8.49 0.04
CA LYS A 43 15.12 9.23 1.25
C LYS A 43 15.51 10.63 0.81
N PRO A 44 14.53 11.54 0.66
CA PRO A 44 14.82 12.81 0.05
C PRO A 44 15.66 13.68 1.01
N ASP A 45 16.80 14.19 0.51
CA ASP A 45 17.64 15.15 1.25
C ASP A 45 16.90 16.47 1.51
N THR A 46 15.91 16.78 0.67
CA THR A 46 15.03 17.95 0.79
C THR A 46 13.57 17.53 0.57
N THR A 47 12.66 18.03 1.41
CA THR A 47 11.25 17.64 1.44
C THR A 47 10.48 18.35 0.33
N PRO A 48 10.16 17.70 -0.80
CA PRO A 48 9.79 18.47 -1.99
C PRO A 48 8.31 18.88 -2.00
N TYR A 49 7.51 18.38 -1.07
CA TYR A 49 6.07 18.60 -1.07
C TYR A 49 5.65 19.72 -0.12
N GLU A 50 4.95 20.70 -0.67
CA GLU A 50 4.44 21.86 0.07
C GLU A 50 2.94 22.04 -0.19
N VAL A 51 2.16 22.28 0.86
CA VAL A 51 0.75 22.65 0.71
C VAL A 51 0.64 24.16 0.52
N ASP A 52 -0.03 24.59 -0.54
CA ASP A 52 -0.42 25.99 -0.70
C ASP A 52 -1.68 26.27 0.13
N LEU A 53 -1.50 26.73 1.37
CA LEU A 53 -2.62 27.05 2.26
C LEU A 53 -3.51 28.19 1.74
N SER A 54 -2.98 29.08 0.89
CA SER A 54 -3.77 30.17 0.28
C SER A 54 -4.77 29.66 -0.76
N SER A 55 -4.53 28.45 -1.31
CA SER A 55 -5.41 27.78 -2.26
C SER A 55 -6.61 27.07 -1.61
N MET A 56 -6.75 27.14 -0.27
CA MET A 56 -7.80 26.42 0.46
C MET A 56 -9.19 26.78 -0.08
N LYS A 57 -9.93 25.75 -0.50
CA LYS A 57 -11.35 25.83 -0.85
C LYS A 57 -12.16 24.93 0.07
N THR A 58 -13.21 25.48 0.65
CA THR A 58 -14.25 24.66 1.31
C THR A 58 -15.28 24.29 0.26
N ILE A 59 -15.23 23.06 -0.24
CA ILE A 59 -16.14 22.57 -1.29
C ILE A 59 -17.54 22.37 -0.70
N THR A 60 -17.59 21.71 0.46
CA THR A 60 -18.78 21.57 1.30
C THR A 60 -18.36 21.54 2.76
N ASN A 61 -19.32 21.60 3.68
CA ASN A 61 -19.00 21.52 5.11
C ASN A 61 -18.38 20.15 5.43
N GLY A 62 -17.11 20.17 5.87
CA GLY A 62 -16.32 18.96 6.11
C GLY A 62 -15.50 18.44 4.93
N HIS A 63 -15.45 19.16 3.80
CA HIS A 63 -14.55 18.87 2.68
C HIS A 63 -13.71 20.10 2.34
N LEU A 64 -12.43 20.03 2.69
CA LEU A 64 -11.42 21.04 2.41
C LEU A 64 -10.52 20.57 1.27
N GLN A 65 -10.21 21.45 0.33
CA GLN A 65 -9.36 21.18 -0.82
C GLN A 65 -8.19 22.16 -0.86
N PHE A 66 -6.99 21.65 -1.16
CA PHE A 66 -5.75 22.40 -1.27
C PHE A 66 -4.97 21.98 -2.52
N SER A 67 -4.15 22.89 -3.04
CA SER A 67 -3.08 22.56 -3.99
C SER A 67 -1.86 22.05 -3.21
N LEU A 68 -1.34 20.90 -3.63
CA LEU A 68 -0.10 20.30 -3.14
C LEU A 68 0.96 20.39 -4.25
N LEU A 69 2.04 21.09 -3.95
CA LEU A 69 3.09 21.43 -4.90
C LEU A 69 4.30 20.52 -4.70
N ASN A 70 4.93 20.11 -5.79
CA ASN A 70 6.26 19.50 -5.76
C ASN A 70 7.29 20.57 -6.18
N THR A 71 8.12 21.03 -5.23
CA THR A 71 9.12 22.09 -5.44
C THR A 71 10.26 21.66 -6.36
N LEU A 72 10.52 20.36 -6.49
CA LEU A 72 11.50 19.81 -7.43
C LEU A 72 10.90 19.59 -8.82
N LYS A 73 9.58 19.40 -8.92
CA LYS A 73 8.84 19.13 -10.17
C LYS A 73 7.69 20.11 -10.33
N SER A 74 8.01 21.38 -10.59
CA SER A 74 7.04 22.49 -10.62
C SER A 74 5.92 22.36 -11.65
N HIS A 75 6.09 21.50 -12.67
CA HIS A 75 5.05 21.19 -13.65
C HIS A 75 4.00 20.20 -13.13
N VAL A 76 4.31 19.43 -12.09
CA VAL A 76 3.40 18.48 -11.45
C VAL A 76 2.58 19.20 -10.39
N LYS A 77 1.26 19.25 -10.59
CA LYS A 77 0.32 19.85 -9.64
C LYS A 77 -0.59 18.77 -9.06
N LEU A 78 -0.54 18.61 -7.75
CA LEU A 78 -1.38 17.68 -7.02
C LEU A 78 -2.49 18.43 -6.28
N GLN A 79 -3.59 17.75 -6.05
CA GLN A 79 -4.71 18.16 -5.22
C GLN A 79 -4.67 17.35 -3.94
N LEU A 80 -4.80 18.02 -2.80
CA LEU A 80 -4.97 17.42 -1.49
C LEU A 80 -6.40 17.72 -1.00
N ASP A 81 -7.22 16.70 -0.84
CA ASP A 81 -8.55 16.80 -0.24
C ASP A 81 -8.52 16.21 1.18
N LEU A 82 -9.06 16.96 2.14
CA LEU A 82 -9.34 16.52 3.51
C LEU A 82 -10.85 16.44 3.71
N TYR A 83 -11.33 15.27 4.12
CA TYR A 83 -12.72 15.06 4.50
C TYR A 83 -12.82 14.74 5.98
N THR A 84 -13.50 15.58 6.75
CA THR A 84 -13.83 15.29 8.14
C THR A 84 -15.13 14.49 8.18
N LEU A 85 -15.07 13.31 8.81
CA LEU A 85 -16.13 12.30 8.77
C LEU A 85 -16.70 12.02 10.17
N GLN A 86 -17.89 11.44 10.20
CA GLN A 86 -18.46 10.89 11.43
C GLN A 86 -17.51 9.86 12.08
N HIS A 87 -17.71 9.62 13.38
CA HIS A 87 -16.90 8.67 14.17
C HIS A 87 -15.40 9.04 14.20
N ASN A 88 -15.11 10.33 14.40
CA ASN A 88 -13.74 10.83 14.59
C ASN A 88 -12.76 10.37 13.50
N SER A 89 -13.24 10.32 12.26
CA SER A 89 -12.46 9.87 11.12
C SER A 89 -12.10 11.02 10.21
N LEU A 90 -10.90 10.98 9.65
CA LEU A 90 -10.41 11.94 8.65
C LEU A 90 -9.96 11.17 7.42
N ARG A 91 -10.50 11.50 6.25
CA ARG A 91 -10.05 10.95 4.97
C ARG A 91 -9.16 11.97 4.27
N VAL A 92 -8.00 11.50 3.82
CA VAL A 92 -7.04 12.25 3.00
C VAL A 92 -7.03 11.61 1.62
N LYS A 93 -7.17 12.44 0.59
CA LYS A 93 -7.11 12.03 -0.80
C LYS A 93 -6.13 12.92 -1.54
N ILE A 94 -5.18 12.31 -2.24
CA ILE A 94 -4.21 13.03 -3.07
C ILE A 94 -4.29 12.52 -4.50
N ASN A 95 -4.43 13.43 -5.45
CA ASN A 95 -4.48 13.11 -6.87
C ASN A 95 -3.81 14.19 -7.73
N GLU A 96 -3.50 13.87 -8.98
CA GLU A 96 -3.06 14.87 -9.96
C GLU A 96 -4.24 15.75 -10.39
N ILE A 97 -4.01 17.07 -10.53
CA ILE A 97 -5.07 18.00 -10.96
C ILE A 97 -5.40 17.81 -12.45
N ASN A 98 -4.37 17.56 -13.28
CA ASN A 98 -4.52 17.38 -14.73
C ASN A 98 -3.69 16.17 -15.18
N PRO A 99 -4.06 14.94 -14.80
CA PRO A 99 -3.27 13.79 -15.16
C PRO A 99 -3.46 13.44 -16.65
N VAL A 100 -2.45 12.81 -17.24
CA VAL A 100 -2.51 12.31 -18.62
C VAL A 100 -3.56 11.20 -18.77
N ARG A 101 -3.86 10.48 -17.68
CA ARG A 101 -4.90 9.43 -17.56
C ARG A 101 -5.46 9.43 -16.14
N LYS A 102 -6.65 8.91 -15.90
CA LYS A 102 -7.20 8.90 -14.53
C LYS A 102 -6.50 7.86 -13.67
N ARG A 103 -6.27 8.20 -12.40
CA ARG A 103 -6.02 7.23 -11.32
C ARG A 103 -7.35 6.60 -10.89
N TYR A 104 -7.30 5.33 -10.53
CA TYR A 104 -8.37 4.43 -10.15
C TYR A 104 -8.67 4.66 -8.71
N GLU A 105 -9.94 4.71 -8.44
CA GLU A 105 -10.42 4.81 -7.10
C GLU A 105 -11.06 3.48 -6.80
N VAL A 106 -10.66 2.84 -5.70
CA VAL A 106 -11.19 1.54 -5.33
C VAL A 106 -12.70 1.63 -5.19
N GLU A 107 -13.41 0.98 -6.10
CA GLU A 107 -14.86 0.91 -6.09
C GLU A 107 -15.34 -0.27 -5.22
N ARG A 108 -16.58 -0.21 -4.74
CA ARG A 108 -17.32 -1.33 -4.11
C ARG A 108 -16.74 -1.89 -2.80
N VAL A 109 -15.68 -1.33 -2.24
CA VAL A 109 -15.19 -1.65 -0.89
C VAL A 109 -15.96 -0.86 0.18
N LEU A 110 -16.25 0.41 -0.09
CA LEU A 110 -17.11 1.21 0.78
C LEU A 110 -18.57 0.81 0.55
N VAL A 111 -19.27 0.40 1.61
CA VAL A 111 -20.70 0.04 1.56
C VAL A 111 -21.56 1.27 1.22
N SER A 112 -21.11 2.45 1.64
CA SER A 112 -21.69 3.75 1.29
C SER A 112 -20.64 4.84 1.49
N GLU A 113 -20.80 5.99 0.84
CA GLU A 113 -19.93 7.15 1.11
C GLU A 113 -20.03 7.59 2.59
N PRO A 114 -18.90 7.76 3.29
CA PRO A 114 -18.90 8.22 4.68
C PRO A 114 -19.53 9.59 4.83
N LYS A 115 -20.32 9.76 5.90
CA LYS A 115 -21.01 11.03 6.18
C LYS A 115 -20.01 12.09 6.66
N LEU A 116 -20.00 13.25 5.98
CA LEU A 116 -19.22 14.41 6.35
C LEU A 116 -19.71 15.03 7.67
N VAL A 117 -18.79 15.58 8.45
CA VAL A 117 -19.06 16.41 9.62
C VAL A 117 -18.37 17.75 9.48
N SER A 118 -18.95 18.79 10.09
CA SER A 118 -18.41 20.13 9.99
C SER A 118 -17.04 20.26 10.64
N VAL A 119 -16.17 21.06 10.02
CA VAL A 119 -14.86 21.42 10.58
C VAL A 119 -14.87 22.88 11.05
N ASN A 120 -14.42 23.11 12.27
CA ASN A 120 -14.15 24.43 12.82
C ASN A 120 -12.65 24.71 12.71
N ILE A 121 -12.28 25.68 11.87
CA ILE A 121 -10.90 26.12 11.73
C ILE A 121 -10.54 27.05 12.89
N THR A 122 -9.69 26.56 13.80
CA THR A 122 -9.29 27.28 15.01
C THR A 122 -8.04 28.14 14.80
N LYS A 123 -7.22 27.78 13.81
CA LYS A 123 -6.02 28.53 13.43
C LYS A 123 -5.77 28.39 11.93
N SER A 124 -5.41 29.48 11.27
CA SER A 124 -5.02 29.50 9.87
C SER A 124 -3.97 30.59 9.67
N ASP A 125 -2.75 30.19 9.32
CA ASP A 125 -1.67 31.10 8.95
C ASP A 125 -0.90 30.56 7.73
N ASN A 126 0.21 31.19 7.36
CA ASN A 126 1.00 30.78 6.19
C ASN A 126 1.75 29.45 6.38
N ASN A 127 1.88 28.96 7.61
CA ASN A 127 2.63 27.76 7.96
C ASN A 127 1.73 26.57 8.25
N GLN A 128 0.54 26.80 8.83
CA GLN A 128 -0.36 25.73 9.22
C GLN A 128 -1.84 26.12 9.26
N ILE A 129 -2.69 25.11 9.11
CA ILE A 129 -4.12 25.17 9.40
C ILE A 129 -4.45 24.14 10.48
N GLU A 130 -5.21 24.57 11.49
CA GLU A 130 -5.75 23.69 12.52
C GLU A 130 -7.26 23.63 12.43
N GLY A 131 -7.80 22.42 12.36
CA GLY A 131 -9.24 22.16 12.27
C GLY A 131 -9.70 21.18 13.33
N ARG A 132 -10.78 21.53 14.05
CA ARG A 132 -11.47 20.64 15.00
C ARG A 132 -12.79 20.18 14.39
N PHE A 133 -13.05 18.88 14.37
CA PHE A 133 -14.22 18.28 13.73
C PHE A 133 -15.03 17.35 14.65
N ASP A 134 -14.57 17.18 15.89
CA ASP A 134 -15.31 16.62 17.00
C ASP A 134 -14.88 17.29 18.32
N LYS A 135 -15.59 17.04 19.43
CA LYS A 135 -15.14 17.46 20.77
C LYS A 135 -13.72 16.98 21.08
N THR A 136 -13.37 15.80 20.60
CA THR A 136 -12.09 15.14 20.91
C THR A 136 -11.11 15.18 19.75
N ALA A 137 -11.59 15.19 18.50
CA ALA A 137 -10.73 15.05 17.32
C ALA A 137 -10.39 16.39 16.64
N ARG A 138 -9.09 16.61 16.40
CA ARG A 138 -8.57 17.75 15.63
C ARG A 138 -7.35 17.35 14.79
N PHE A 139 -7.06 18.15 13.77
CA PHE A 139 -5.88 18.00 12.92
C PHE A 139 -5.09 19.30 12.82
N ILE A 140 -3.79 19.19 12.53
CA ILE A 140 -2.93 20.28 12.08
C ILE A 140 -2.34 19.89 10.73
N LEU A 141 -2.64 20.67 9.69
CA LEU A 141 -2.01 20.58 8.38
C LEU A 141 -0.88 21.59 8.29
N ASN A 142 0.36 21.12 8.21
CA ASN A 142 1.56 21.93 8.04
C ASN A 142 1.84 22.11 6.54
N ALA A 143 2.23 23.32 6.15
CA ALA A 143 2.46 23.70 4.76
C ALA A 143 3.82 23.23 4.24
N LYS A 144 4.90 23.51 4.98
CA LYS A 144 6.29 23.37 4.51
C LYS A 144 7.15 22.71 5.60
N PRO A 145 7.45 21.41 5.51
CA PRO A 145 6.91 20.45 4.53
C PRO A 145 5.44 20.11 4.75
N PHE A 146 4.80 19.51 3.74
CA PHE A 146 3.50 18.85 3.86
C PHE A 146 3.55 17.82 4.99
N ARG A 147 2.79 18.05 6.06
CA ARG A 147 2.61 17.09 7.17
C ARG A 147 1.23 17.26 7.78
N LEU A 148 0.56 16.16 8.06
CA LEU A 148 -0.75 16.16 8.72
C LEU A 148 -0.66 15.47 10.08
N ASP A 149 -0.89 16.23 11.14
CA ASP A 149 -0.83 15.76 12.52
C ASP A 149 -2.25 15.61 13.08
N LEU A 150 -2.52 14.50 13.78
CA LEU A 150 -3.83 14.13 14.29
C LEU A 150 -3.82 13.98 15.81
N PHE A 151 -4.84 14.53 16.44
CA PHE A 151 -4.98 14.56 17.88
C PHE A 151 -6.35 14.05 18.32
N THR A 152 -6.38 13.34 19.45
CA THR A 152 -7.60 12.97 20.17
C THR A 152 -7.45 13.39 21.64
N ASN A 153 -8.44 14.09 22.20
CA ASN A 153 -8.36 14.67 23.54
C ASN A 153 -7.08 15.52 23.75
N ASP A 154 -6.66 16.22 22.70
CA ASP A 154 -5.41 16.99 22.63
C ASP A 154 -4.11 16.17 22.78
N ILE A 155 -4.20 14.84 22.80
CA ILE A 155 -3.07 13.92 22.72
C ILE A 155 -2.70 13.71 21.25
N PHE A 156 -1.42 13.89 20.93
CA PHE A 156 -0.87 13.63 19.59
C PHE A 156 -0.77 12.12 19.36
N VAL A 157 -1.50 11.60 18.37
CA VAL A 157 -1.67 10.14 18.20
C VAL A 157 -1.24 9.62 16.83
N MET A 158 -1.34 10.42 15.77
CA MET A 158 -0.85 10.03 14.45
C MET A 158 -0.27 11.22 13.68
N SER A 159 0.79 10.99 12.91
CA SER A 159 1.35 11.97 11.98
C SER A 159 1.56 11.32 10.62
N VAL A 160 1.08 11.97 9.58
CA VAL A 160 1.19 11.54 8.19
C VAL A 160 2.22 12.43 7.51
N ASN A 161 3.16 11.78 6.81
CA ASN A 161 4.32 12.39 6.16
C ASN A 161 5.29 13.08 7.13
N SER A 162 5.46 12.54 8.35
CA SER A 162 6.35 13.10 9.37
C SER A 162 7.83 12.94 9.06
N LYS A 163 8.18 11.94 8.25
CA LYS A 163 9.53 11.61 7.79
C LYS A 163 9.79 12.07 6.36
N ASN A 164 8.81 12.75 5.76
CA ASN A 164 8.89 13.26 4.39
C ASN A 164 9.10 12.14 3.37
N MET A 165 8.52 10.97 3.61
CA MET A 165 8.60 9.84 2.67
C MET A 165 7.43 9.83 1.69
N PHE A 166 6.58 10.87 1.69
CA PHE A 166 5.60 11.07 0.64
C PHE A 166 6.31 11.20 -0.70
N ASN A 167 6.00 10.30 -1.61
CA ASN A 167 6.55 10.26 -2.95
C ASN A 167 5.45 9.85 -3.93
N PHE A 168 5.23 10.68 -4.92
CA PHE A 168 4.15 10.52 -5.88
C PHE A 168 4.75 10.51 -7.29
N GLU A 169 4.80 9.33 -7.91
CA GLU A 169 5.26 9.18 -9.29
C GLU A 169 4.14 9.63 -10.24
N HIS A 170 4.21 10.88 -10.69
CA HIS A 170 3.28 11.45 -11.66
C HIS A 170 3.31 10.72 -13.00
N TYR A 171 2.19 10.74 -13.72
CA TYR A 171 2.12 10.13 -15.04
C TYR A 171 2.97 10.86 -16.06
N ARG A 172 3.83 10.10 -16.74
CA ARG A 172 4.71 10.59 -17.82
C ARG A 172 4.59 9.73 -19.07
N LYS A 173 4.89 10.33 -20.22
CA LYS A 173 5.01 9.59 -21.49
C LYS A 173 6.38 8.92 -21.56
N LYS A 174 6.46 7.79 -22.24
CA LYS A 174 7.73 7.14 -22.52
C LYS A 174 8.61 8.06 -23.37
N PRO A 175 9.87 8.34 -22.97
CA PRO A 175 10.80 9.06 -23.83
C PRO A 175 10.93 8.33 -25.18
N ALA A 176 10.89 9.08 -26.29
CA ALA A 176 11.05 8.48 -27.61
C ALA A 176 12.46 7.93 -27.77
N SER A 177 12.59 6.71 -28.30
CA SER A 177 13.86 6.03 -28.60
C SER A 177 14.66 6.69 -29.73
N ASP A 178 14.07 7.65 -30.44
CA ASP A 178 14.54 8.09 -31.75
C ASP A 178 15.20 9.48 -31.67
N GLY A 179 16.44 9.52 -31.19
CA GLY A 179 17.42 10.57 -31.51
C GLY A 179 17.12 12.03 -31.14
N ALA A 180 15.97 12.35 -30.53
CA ALA A 180 15.77 13.62 -29.86
C ALA A 180 16.70 13.68 -28.64
N PRO A 181 17.33 14.82 -28.31
CA PRO A 181 18.14 14.92 -27.12
C PRO A 181 17.23 14.55 -25.95
N ALA A 182 17.51 13.42 -25.30
CA ALA A 182 16.94 13.13 -24.01
C ALA A 182 17.11 14.41 -23.20
N GLU A 183 16.02 15.01 -22.73
CA GLU A 183 16.16 15.83 -21.54
C GLU A 183 16.89 14.92 -20.56
N ASN A 184 18.13 15.28 -20.22
CA ASN A 184 19.06 14.49 -19.43
C ASN A 184 18.54 14.39 -17.99
N ASN A 185 17.37 13.81 -17.80
CA ASN A 185 16.76 13.54 -16.53
C ASN A 185 17.31 12.18 -16.12
N ALA A 186 18.29 12.19 -15.21
CA ALA A 186 18.88 10.97 -14.64
C ALA A 186 17.81 10.00 -14.10
N GLU A 187 16.64 10.51 -13.70
CA GLU A 187 15.46 9.76 -13.25
C GLU A 187 14.77 8.89 -14.32
N ASP A 188 15.00 9.13 -15.62
CA ASP A 188 14.41 8.31 -16.70
C ASP A 188 15.30 7.11 -17.07
N ASN A 189 16.57 7.12 -16.65
CA ASN A 189 17.55 6.08 -16.94
C ASN A 189 17.69 5.02 -15.83
N GLU A 190 16.89 5.10 -14.77
CA GLU A 190 16.89 4.10 -13.71
C GLU A 190 16.21 2.80 -14.14
N ASP A 191 16.79 1.67 -13.71
CA ASP A 191 16.26 0.33 -13.98
C ASP A 191 14.86 0.12 -13.39
N GLY A 192 13.95 -0.45 -14.20
CA GLY A 192 12.57 -0.75 -13.82
C GLY A 192 11.60 0.44 -13.84
N MET A 193 11.95 1.55 -14.51
CA MET A 193 11.02 2.66 -14.77
C MET A 193 9.95 2.30 -15.81
N TRP A 194 10.32 1.49 -16.79
CA TRP A 194 9.45 1.00 -17.87
C TRP A 194 9.40 -0.53 -17.82
N GLU A 195 9.55 -1.20 -18.96
CA GLU A 195 9.43 -2.64 -19.04
C GLU A 195 10.21 -3.38 -17.92
N GLU A 196 9.58 -4.35 -17.28
CA GLU A 196 10.17 -5.17 -16.22
C GLU A 196 10.01 -6.65 -16.58
N THR A 197 10.98 -7.50 -16.22
CA THR A 197 10.88 -8.95 -16.46
C THR A 197 11.15 -9.69 -15.17
N PHE A 198 10.26 -10.63 -14.85
CA PHE A 198 10.42 -11.54 -13.73
C PHE A 198 10.26 -12.98 -14.21
N LYS A 199 11.37 -13.73 -14.18
CA LYS A 199 11.49 -15.05 -14.80
C LYS A 199 11.12 -14.97 -16.29
N SER A 200 10.17 -15.78 -16.73
CA SER A 200 9.67 -15.81 -18.11
C SER A 200 8.60 -14.76 -18.41
N HIS A 201 8.17 -13.97 -17.42
CA HIS A 201 7.08 -13.02 -17.59
C HIS A 201 7.62 -11.61 -17.81
N HIS A 202 7.21 -11.00 -18.91
CA HIS A 202 7.54 -9.63 -19.28
C HIS A 202 6.34 -8.71 -19.05
N ASP A 203 6.50 -7.73 -18.17
CA ASP A 203 5.57 -6.62 -17.99
C ASP A 203 5.98 -5.48 -18.92
N SER A 204 5.10 -5.14 -19.88
CA SER A 204 5.34 -4.07 -20.84
C SER A 204 5.26 -2.66 -20.22
N LYS A 205 4.68 -2.54 -19.01
CA LYS A 205 4.55 -1.30 -18.23
C LYS A 205 4.28 -0.06 -19.11
N PRO A 206 3.20 -0.06 -19.91
CA PRO A 206 2.94 0.97 -20.95
C PRO A 206 2.76 2.37 -20.38
N HIS A 207 2.61 2.45 -19.07
CA HIS A 207 2.28 3.61 -18.29
C HIS A 207 3.46 4.11 -17.45
N GLY A 208 4.57 3.38 -17.43
CA GLY A 208 5.76 3.76 -16.69
C GLY A 208 5.53 3.79 -15.18
N PRO A 209 6.33 4.57 -14.44
CA PRO A 209 6.24 4.64 -12.99
C PRO A 209 4.99 5.43 -12.58
N SER A 210 4.34 4.93 -11.54
CA SER A 210 3.04 5.43 -11.09
C SER A 210 2.81 5.23 -9.59
N SER A 211 3.83 4.77 -8.86
CA SER A 211 3.68 4.42 -7.46
C SER A 211 3.47 5.62 -6.54
N ILE A 212 2.78 5.37 -5.43
CA ILE A 212 2.56 6.33 -4.36
C ILE A 212 3.10 5.71 -3.07
N GLY A 213 3.98 6.45 -2.40
CA GLY A 213 4.54 6.12 -1.10
C GLY A 213 4.20 7.20 -0.08
N ILE A 214 3.96 6.82 1.18
CA ILE A 214 3.81 7.78 2.29
C ILE A 214 4.17 7.13 3.63
N ASP A 215 4.72 7.92 4.55
CA ASP A 215 4.90 7.49 5.94
C ASP A 215 3.74 7.87 6.84
N VAL A 216 3.38 6.96 7.73
CA VAL A 216 2.49 7.19 8.86
C VAL A 216 3.21 6.79 10.13
N ASN A 217 3.21 7.71 11.09
CA ASN A 217 3.79 7.54 12.40
C ASN A 217 2.67 7.46 13.44
N PHE A 218 2.67 6.39 14.23
CA PHE A 218 1.80 6.15 15.36
C PHE A 218 2.53 6.59 16.63
N LEU A 219 2.02 7.65 17.27
CA LEU A 219 2.71 8.32 18.35
C LEU A 219 2.33 7.73 19.71
N ASN A 220 3.35 7.36 20.52
CA ASN A 220 3.18 6.71 21.82
C ASN A 220 2.55 5.31 21.75
N PHE A 221 2.73 4.62 20.63
CA PHE A 221 2.31 3.22 20.46
C PHE A 221 3.54 2.33 20.33
N GLU A 222 3.54 1.20 21.04
CA GLU A 222 4.63 0.24 20.99
C GLU A 222 4.46 -0.79 19.88
N ASN A 223 3.21 -1.07 19.52
CA ASN A 223 2.83 -2.16 18.63
C ASN A 223 1.77 -1.68 17.63
N VAL A 224 1.82 -2.26 16.43
CA VAL A 224 0.76 -2.20 15.44
C VAL A 224 0.36 -3.60 15.01
N TYR A 225 -0.88 -3.69 14.52
CA TYR A 225 -1.57 -4.92 14.17
C TYR A 225 -2.28 -4.75 12.84
N GLY A 226 -2.70 -5.86 12.23
CA GLY A 226 -3.51 -5.86 11.02
C GLY A 226 -2.69 -6.17 9.78
N ILE A 227 -3.02 -5.51 8.67
CA ILE A 227 -2.51 -5.74 7.32
C ILE A 227 -2.43 -7.23 6.93
N PRO A 228 -3.45 -8.08 7.22
CA PRO A 228 -3.41 -9.48 6.83
C PRO A 228 -3.42 -9.61 5.29
N GLU A 229 -3.02 -10.75 4.72
CA GLU A 229 -2.76 -12.04 5.37
C GLU A 229 -1.27 -12.42 5.36
N HIS A 230 -0.72 -12.68 6.55
CA HIS A 230 0.66 -13.15 6.74
C HIS A 230 0.71 -14.24 7.79
N ALA A 231 1.53 -15.26 7.56
CA ALA A 231 1.84 -16.28 8.55
C ALA A 231 2.87 -15.75 9.56
N ASP A 232 2.53 -14.71 10.30
CA ASP A 232 3.44 -14.01 11.22
C ASP A 232 2.79 -13.73 12.59
N ALA A 233 3.53 -13.08 13.48
CA ALA A 233 3.02 -12.64 14.78
C ALA A 233 1.86 -11.64 14.63
N PHE A 234 0.92 -11.70 15.58
CA PHE A 234 -0.22 -10.77 15.62
C PHE A 234 0.24 -9.31 15.72
N SER A 235 1.22 -9.03 16.59
CA SER A 235 1.94 -7.76 16.59
C SER A 235 2.97 -7.77 15.48
N LEU A 236 2.84 -6.82 14.54
CA LEU A 236 3.74 -6.73 13.39
C LEU A 236 5.16 -6.45 13.86
N ARG A 237 6.12 -7.11 13.22
CA ARG A 237 7.54 -6.99 13.54
C ARG A 237 8.18 -5.86 12.75
N SER A 238 9.34 -5.41 13.21
CA SER A 238 10.17 -4.50 12.43
C SER A 238 10.65 -5.19 11.15
N THR A 239 10.58 -4.49 10.02
CA THR A 239 11.03 -4.96 8.69
C THR A 239 12.41 -4.39 8.32
N HIS A 240 13.14 -3.81 9.28
CA HIS A 240 14.48 -3.22 9.07
C HIS A 240 15.48 -4.22 8.44
N ASP A 241 15.49 -5.45 8.95
CA ASP A 241 16.42 -6.51 8.52
C ASP A 241 15.78 -7.53 7.58
N THR A 242 14.58 -7.24 7.05
CA THR A 242 13.82 -8.14 6.18
C THR A 242 13.18 -7.38 5.02
N ASP A 243 12.41 -8.09 4.19
CA ASP A 243 11.48 -7.42 3.28
C ASP A 243 10.32 -6.77 4.06
N PRO A 244 9.66 -5.74 3.47
CA PRO A 244 8.43 -5.17 4.00
C PRO A 244 7.29 -6.20 3.95
N TYR A 245 6.23 -5.99 4.74
CA TYR A 245 5.01 -6.76 4.59
C TYR A 245 4.41 -6.52 3.22
N ARG A 246 4.25 -7.58 2.42
CA ARG A 246 3.69 -7.49 1.07
C ARG A 246 2.18 -7.73 1.12
N LEU A 247 1.43 -6.89 0.42
CA LEU A 247 -0.01 -7.01 0.20
C LEU A 247 -0.24 -7.27 -1.28
N PHE A 248 -0.32 -8.55 -1.64
CA PHE A 248 -0.59 -9.01 -3.00
C PHE A 248 -1.14 -10.43 -2.94
N ASN A 249 -2.39 -10.63 -3.34
CA ASN A 249 -3.03 -11.94 -3.22
C ASN A 249 -2.29 -12.97 -4.10
N LEU A 250 -1.64 -13.93 -3.46
CA LEU A 250 -0.79 -14.95 -4.08
C LEU A 250 -1.19 -16.34 -3.59
N ASP A 251 -1.13 -17.31 -4.52
CA ASP A 251 -1.18 -18.72 -4.18
C ASP A 251 0.22 -19.20 -3.79
N ILE A 252 0.48 -19.29 -2.48
CA ILE A 252 1.77 -19.72 -1.93
C ILE A 252 1.64 -21.11 -1.33
N PHE A 253 1.99 -22.11 -2.13
CA PHE A 253 2.09 -23.49 -1.69
C PHE A 253 3.12 -23.64 -0.56
N GLU A 254 2.75 -24.39 0.48
CA GLU A 254 3.61 -24.71 1.64
C GLU A 254 4.31 -23.47 2.25
N TYR A 255 3.56 -22.37 2.42
CA TYR A 255 4.09 -21.11 2.94
C TYR A 255 4.90 -21.26 4.24
N ASP A 256 5.97 -20.49 4.35
CA ASP A 256 6.77 -20.40 5.58
C ASP A 256 6.05 -19.61 6.68
N ILE A 257 6.39 -19.88 7.94
CA ILE A 257 5.93 -19.10 9.10
C ILE A 257 6.95 -18.02 9.52
N LYS A 258 6.49 -17.02 10.27
CA LYS A 258 7.26 -15.87 10.76
C LYS A 258 7.95 -15.10 9.64
N ASN A 259 7.21 -14.81 8.58
CA ASN A 259 7.74 -14.14 7.40
C ASN A 259 6.74 -13.12 6.81
N PRO A 260 7.21 -12.04 6.15
CA PRO A 260 6.37 -10.94 5.65
C PRO A 260 5.82 -11.13 4.22
N MET A 261 6.02 -12.29 3.60
CA MET A 261 5.50 -12.60 2.25
C MET A 261 3.98 -12.59 2.25
N ALA A 262 3.40 -12.01 1.21
CA ALA A 262 1.94 -11.98 1.02
C ALA A 262 1.37 -13.40 0.90
N LEU A 263 0.14 -13.60 1.37
CA LEU A 263 -0.61 -14.84 1.18
C LEU A 263 -1.86 -14.56 0.32
N TYR A 264 -2.98 -15.22 0.62
CA TYR A 264 -4.14 -15.29 -0.27
C TYR A 264 -5.03 -14.04 -0.23
N GLY A 265 -5.01 -13.30 0.88
CA GLY A 265 -5.79 -12.08 1.07
C GLY A 265 -4.93 -10.85 1.41
N ALA A 266 -5.48 -9.67 1.10
CA ALA A 266 -4.91 -8.38 1.45
C ALA A 266 -6.00 -7.46 2.01
N ILE A 267 -5.86 -7.06 3.28
CA ILE A 267 -6.71 -6.02 3.90
C ILE A 267 -5.79 -4.90 4.38
N PRO A 268 -5.68 -3.77 3.67
CA PRO A 268 -4.73 -2.70 3.97
C PRO A 268 -5.21 -1.80 5.15
N TYR A 269 -5.50 -2.43 6.28
CA TYR A 269 -5.93 -1.78 7.52
C TYR A 269 -4.96 -2.09 8.65
N MET A 270 -4.42 -1.05 9.26
CA MET A 270 -3.50 -1.12 10.39
C MET A 270 -4.11 -0.48 11.62
N LEU A 271 -3.87 -1.09 12.78
CA LEU A 271 -4.34 -0.63 14.08
C LEU A 271 -3.15 -0.43 15.02
N ALA A 272 -3.15 0.66 15.78
CA ALA A 272 -2.27 0.84 16.94
C ALA A 272 -3.12 1.00 18.20
N HIS A 273 -2.70 0.35 19.30
CA HIS A 273 -3.45 0.31 20.55
C HIS A 273 -2.52 0.48 21.75
N ASN A 274 -2.94 1.31 22.72
CA ASN A 274 -2.32 1.43 24.03
C ASN A 274 -3.41 1.72 25.09
N GLU A 275 -2.99 1.96 26.34
CA GLU A 275 -3.91 2.25 27.45
C GLU A 275 -4.68 3.57 27.33
N HIS A 276 -4.26 4.49 26.46
CA HIS A 276 -4.84 5.83 26.32
C HIS A 276 -5.70 6.00 25.07
N ALA A 277 -5.39 5.31 23.98
CA ALA A 277 -6.02 5.50 22.69
C ALA A 277 -5.94 4.25 21.81
N THR A 278 -6.85 4.19 20.84
CA THR A 278 -6.78 3.27 19.70
C THR A 278 -6.91 4.07 18.42
N VAL A 279 -5.99 3.86 17.49
CA VAL A 279 -6.02 4.54 16.20
C VAL A 279 -5.92 3.54 15.07
N GLY A 280 -6.72 3.77 14.03
CA GLY A 280 -6.75 2.96 12.83
C GLY A 280 -6.29 3.76 11.62
N PHE A 281 -5.58 3.10 10.72
CA PHE A 281 -5.15 3.61 9.45
C PHE A 281 -5.63 2.63 8.37
N PHE A 282 -6.53 3.09 7.50
CA PHE A 282 -7.03 2.32 6.37
C PHE A 282 -6.53 2.94 5.07
N TRP A 283 -5.67 2.21 4.37
CA TRP A 283 -5.14 2.59 3.07
C TRP A 283 -5.97 1.95 1.97
N LEU A 284 -6.96 2.68 1.47
CA LEU A 284 -7.88 2.20 0.45
C LEU A 284 -7.21 2.21 -0.93
N ASN A 285 -6.35 1.22 -1.16
CA ASN A 285 -5.64 0.95 -2.40
C ASN A 285 -5.71 -0.56 -2.68
N ALA A 286 -5.99 -0.95 -3.93
CA ALA A 286 -6.20 -2.34 -4.31
C ALA A 286 -5.06 -2.95 -5.14
N ALA A 287 -4.04 -2.16 -5.48
CA ALA A 287 -2.88 -2.66 -6.21
C ALA A 287 -1.81 -3.21 -5.26
N GLU A 288 -0.76 -3.81 -5.82
CA GLU A 288 0.35 -4.37 -5.04
C GLU A 288 0.87 -3.34 -4.03
N GLY A 289 0.95 -3.77 -2.76
CA GLY A 289 1.40 -2.93 -1.65
C GLY A 289 2.58 -3.52 -0.90
N TRP A 290 3.43 -2.65 -0.37
CA TRP A 290 4.52 -2.99 0.53
C TRP A 290 4.47 -2.05 1.73
N ILE A 291 4.57 -2.62 2.93
CA ILE A 291 4.48 -1.89 4.19
C ILE A 291 5.72 -2.16 5.03
N ASP A 292 6.61 -1.17 5.10
CA ASP A 292 7.77 -1.21 5.99
C ASP A 292 7.34 -0.77 7.39
N VAL A 293 7.62 -1.59 8.39
CA VAL A 293 7.34 -1.30 9.81
C VAL A 293 8.67 -1.08 10.51
N SER A 294 8.82 0.05 11.20
CA SER A 294 10.00 0.30 12.04
C SER A 294 9.60 0.86 13.39
N ASN A 295 10.30 0.42 14.43
CA ASN A 295 10.14 0.92 15.78
C ASN A 295 11.38 1.74 16.14
N ASP A 296 11.19 3.03 16.41
CA ASP A 296 12.29 3.92 16.79
C ASP A 296 12.45 3.89 18.32
N LYS A 297 12.86 2.73 18.85
CA LYS A 297 13.10 2.53 20.30
C LYS A 297 14.26 3.37 20.84
N LEU A 298 15.01 4.05 19.97
CA LEU A 298 16.18 4.84 20.34
C LEU A 298 15.84 6.18 21.00
N ASN A 299 14.57 6.62 20.96
CA ASN A 299 14.12 7.81 21.69
C ASN A 299 13.34 7.40 22.94
N THR A 300 14.05 7.14 24.05
CA THR A 300 13.53 6.61 25.32
C THR A 300 12.48 7.50 26.01
N LYS A 301 12.16 8.67 25.46
CA LYS A 301 11.16 9.60 25.99
C LYS A 301 9.79 9.49 25.30
N SER A 302 9.66 8.76 24.20
CA SER A 302 8.39 8.52 23.49
C SER A 302 8.59 7.43 22.43
N PRO A 303 8.07 6.21 22.61
CA PRO A 303 8.14 5.20 21.57
C PRO A 303 7.30 5.64 20.36
N TRP A 304 7.90 5.59 19.17
CA TRP A 304 7.26 5.89 17.91
C TRP A 304 7.29 4.65 17.02
N LEU A 305 6.14 4.28 16.47
CA LEU A 305 6.08 3.22 15.48
C LEU A 305 5.69 3.79 14.12
N LYS A 306 6.44 3.38 13.09
CA LYS A 306 6.32 3.92 11.74
C LYS A 306 5.87 2.82 10.79
N ALA A 307 4.98 3.17 9.88
CA ALA A 307 4.63 2.39 8.70
C ALA A 307 4.91 3.24 7.45
N GLN A 308 5.74 2.76 6.53
CA GLN A 308 5.83 3.32 5.19
C GLN A 308 5.01 2.45 4.26
N VAL A 309 3.95 3.01 3.69
CA VAL A 309 3.07 2.30 2.75
C VAL A 309 3.45 2.71 1.34
N MET A 310 3.63 1.73 0.46
CA MET A 310 4.08 1.90 -0.91
C MET A 310 3.21 1.05 -1.82
N ASN A 311 2.58 1.65 -2.84
CA ASN A 311 1.80 0.91 -3.83
C ASN A 311 2.12 1.39 -5.24
N GLU A 312 2.07 0.47 -6.20
CA GLU A 312 2.09 0.78 -7.64
C GLU A 312 0.67 0.82 -8.20
N ASP A 313 0.41 1.56 -9.28
CA ASP A 313 -0.90 1.47 -9.93
C ASP A 313 -1.05 0.12 -10.67
N PHE A 314 -2.28 -0.39 -10.80
CA PHE A 314 -2.54 -1.65 -11.53
C PHE A 314 -1.90 -1.67 -12.92
N CYS A 315 -1.04 -2.66 -13.16
CA CYS A 315 -0.73 -3.17 -14.49
C CYS A 315 -1.52 -4.48 -14.67
N CYS A 316 -2.34 -4.59 -15.72
CA CYS A 316 -3.04 -5.83 -16.03
C CYS A 316 -2.01 -6.87 -16.50
N ILE A 317 -1.62 -7.81 -15.63
CA ILE A 317 -0.87 -9.00 -16.06
C ILE A 317 -1.89 -9.95 -16.69
N ALA A 318 -1.96 -10.00 -18.02
CA ALA A 318 -2.74 -11.01 -18.73
C ALA A 318 -1.89 -12.28 -18.88
N THR A 319 -2.18 -13.32 -18.10
CA THR A 319 -1.73 -14.69 -18.41
C THR A 319 -2.89 -15.44 -19.07
N SER A 320 -2.87 -15.54 -20.40
CA SER A 320 -3.78 -16.44 -21.12
C SER A 320 -3.18 -17.84 -21.16
N TYR A 321 -3.92 -18.84 -20.68
CA TYR A 321 -3.62 -20.26 -20.90
C TYR A 321 -4.61 -20.82 -21.93
N ILE A 322 -4.12 -21.41 -23.02
CA ILE A 322 -4.96 -22.14 -23.98
C ILE A 322 -4.87 -23.63 -23.62
N GLU A 323 -6.02 -24.27 -23.35
CA GLU A 323 -6.09 -25.72 -23.22
C GLU A 323 -5.92 -26.39 -24.59
N HIS A 324 -4.78 -27.02 -24.81
CA HIS A 324 -4.62 -28.03 -25.86
C HIS A 324 -4.19 -29.34 -25.21
N GLY A 325 -5.16 -30.25 -25.04
CA GLY A 325 -4.92 -31.66 -24.72
C GLY A 325 -3.91 -31.91 -23.60
N HIS A 326 -4.33 -31.78 -22.34
CA HIS A 326 -3.62 -32.25 -21.14
C HIS A 326 -2.18 -31.73 -20.89
N GLU A 327 -1.69 -30.75 -21.66
CA GLU A 327 -0.42 -30.06 -21.38
C GLU A 327 -0.63 -28.54 -21.42
N LEU A 328 -0.22 -27.85 -20.34
CA LEU A 328 -0.21 -26.38 -20.28
C LEU A 328 1.08 -25.89 -20.93
N VAL A 329 1.00 -25.36 -22.15
CA VAL A 329 2.13 -24.70 -22.83
C VAL A 329 1.86 -23.19 -22.89
N PRO A 330 2.82 -22.31 -22.53
CA PRO A 330 2.67 -20.87 -22.69
C PRO A 330 2.67 -20.51 -24.18
N ASP A 331 1.62 -19.84 -24.66
CA ASP A 331 1.59 -19.32 -26.02
C ASP A 331 2.26 -17.93 -26.03
N ILE A 332 3.50 -17.86 -26.53
CA ILE A 332 4.31 -16.63 -26.63
C ILE A 332 4.36 -16.20 -28.10
N GLU A 333 3.22 -15.86 -28.70
CA GLU A 333 3.23 -15.12 -29.97
C GLU A 333 2.15 -14.04 -30.00
N ASN A 334 2.61 -12.78 -29.98
CA ASN A 334 1.89 -11.60 -30.48
C ASN A 334 0.52 -11.25 -29.87
N SER A 335 0.40 -11.17 -28.55
CA SER A 335 -0.70 -10.39 -27.95
C SER A 335 -0.37 -8.89 -28.01
N GLN A 336 -0.52 -8.29 -29.20
CA GLN A 336 -0.91 -6.87 -29.27
C GLN A 336 -2.21 -6.76 -28.48
N CYS A 337 -2.25 -6.03 -27.36
CA CYS A 337 -3.49 -5.70 -26.68
C CYS A 337 -4.37 -4.91 -27.67
N PRO A 338 -5.44 -5.48 -28.24
CA PRO A 338 -6.36 -4.70 -29.04
C PRO A 338 -7.24 -3.92 -28.05
N ASP A 339 -7.43 -2.63 -28.30
CA ASP A 339 -8.06 -1.64 -27.42
C ASP A 339 -9.45 -2.01 -26.84
N HIS A 340 -10.06 -3.15 -27.19
CA HIS A 340 -11.43 -3.48 -26.78
C HIS A 340 -11.69 -4.90 -26.25
N HIS A 341 -10.69 -5.77 -26.04
CA HIS A 341 -10.94 -7.08 -25.41
C HIS A 341 -9.78 -7.54 -24.52
N VAL A 342 -9.81 -7.13 -23.25
CA VAL A 342 -8.94 -7.71 -22.22
C VAL A 342 -9.64 -8.91 -21.60
N VAL A 343 -9.11 -10.10 -21.85
CA VAL A 343 -9.55 -11.34 -21.20
C VAL A 343 -9.03 -11.31 -19.76
N CYS A 344 -9.89 -10.93 -18.81
CA CYS A 344 -9.62 -11.11 -17.38
C CYS A 344 -9.38 -12.60 -17.08
N CYS A 345 -8.41 -12.89 -16.21
CA CYS A 345 -8.07 -14.21 -15.67
C CYS A 345 -9.31 -15.08 -15.42
N LYS A 346 -9.67 -15.91 -16.40
CA LYS A 346 -10.81 -16.84 -16.32
C LYS A 346 -10.38 -18.23 -15.85
N SER A 347 -9.12 -18.41 -15.46
CA SER A 347 -8.52 -19.71 -15.15
C SER A 347 -7.68 -19.68 -13.88
N MET A 348 -8.32 -19.57 -12.71
CA MET A 348 -7.76 -20.03 -11.43
C MET A 348 -8.79 -20.89 -10.67
N ILE A 349 -9.50 -21.75 -11.41
CA ILE A 349 -10.45 -22.73 -10.84
C ILE A 349 -10.19 -24.08 -11.52
N PRO A 350 -9.02 -24.71 -11.29
CA PRO A 350 -9.09 -26.12 -10.93
C PRO A 350 -7.94 -26.57 -10.00
N VAL A 351 -7.71 -25.90 -8.86
CA VAL A 351 -6.87 -26.50 -7.79
C VAL A 351 -7.58 -26.48 -6.42
N ALA A 352 -8.64 -25.70 -6.24
CA ALA A 352 -9.50 -25.72 -5.06
C ALA A 352 -10.40 -26.98 -4.94
N GLY A 353 -10.14 -28.03 -5.73
CA GLY A 353 -10.90 -29.28 -5.72
C GLY A 353 -10.53 -30.27 -4.62
N TYR A 354 -9.46 -30.02 -3.84
CA TYR A 354 -8.95 -31.00 -2.87
C TYR A 354 -9.00 -30.59 -1.38
N CYS A 355 -9.49 -29.38 -1.05
CA CYS A 355 -9.63 -28.94 0.34
C CYS A 355 -11.09 -28.58 0.68
N MET A 356 -11.83 -29.62 1.09
CA MET A 356 -13.03 -29.66 1.95
C MET A 356 -13.86 -28.36 2.16
N GLY A 357 -15.06 -28.32 1.57
CA GLY A 357 -16.33 -28.33 2.32
C GLY A 357 -16.85 -27.06 3.02
N ILE A 358 -17.26 -26.02 2.28
CA ILE A 358 -18.25 -25.03 2.76
C ILE A 358 -19.26 -24.71 1.63
N PRO A 359 -20.52 -25.21 1.70
CA PRO A 359 -21.53 -25.00 0.65
C PRO A 359 -21.91 -23.53 0.40
N GLU A 360 -21.83 -22.68 1.42
CA GLU A 360 -22.18 -21.25 1.33
C GLU A 360 -21.14 -20.42 0.58
N PHE A 361 -19.86 -20.82 0.65
CA PHE A 361 -18.77 -20.16 -0.10
C PHE A 361 -18.92 -20.38 -1.61
N ASN A 362 -19.26 -21.60 -2.03
CA ASN A 362 -19.49 -21.93 -3.44
C ASN A 362 -20.70 -21.19 -4.03
N ARG A 363 -21.73 -20.91 -3.23
CA ARG A 363 -22.89 -20.11 -3.67
C ARG A 363 -22.53 -18.64 -3.84
N LEU A 364 -21.73 -18.08 -2.93
CA LEU A 364 -21.20 -16.72 -3.02
C LEU A 364 -20.28 -16.55 -4.23
N VAL A 365 -19.40 -17.51 -4.50
CA VAL A 365 -18.52 -17.50 -5.68
C VAL A 365 -19.31 -17.61 -6.99
N ALA A 366 -20.38 -18.41 -7.03
CA ALA A 366 -21.23 -18.56 -8.21
C ALA A 366 -22.14 -17.35 -8.49
N GLU A 367 -22.56 -16.61 -7.46
CA GLU A 367 -23.26 -15.33 -7.63
C GLU A 367 -22.30 -14.18 -7.98
N TRP A 368 -21.06 -14.23 -7.48
CA TRP A 368 -20.00 -13.28 -7.81
C TRP A 368 -19.56 -13.37 -9.29
N ALA A 369 -19.49 -14.58 -9.84
CA ALA A 369 -19.13 -14.83 -11.24
C ALA A 369 -20.19 -14.33 -12.26
N LYS A 370 -21.43 -14.05 -11.84
CA LYS A 370 -22.50 -13.57 -12.73
C LYS A 370 -22.52 -12.05 -12.93
N LEU A 371 -21.69 -11.29 -12.20
CA LEU A 371 -21.80 -9.82 -12.11
C LEU A 371 -20.60 -9.02 -12.68
N GLN A 372 -19.70 -9.64 -13.43
CA GLN A 372 -18.56 -8.93 -14.05
C GLN A 372 -18.67 -8.84 -15.58
N ALA A 373 -19.17 -7.70 -16.04
CA ALA A 373 -18.82 -7.11 -17.32
C ALA A 373 -18.78 -5.58 -17.13
N THR A 374 -17.68 -4.96 -17.59
CA THR A 374 -17.39 -3.52 -17.78
C THR A 374 -16.49 -2.81 -16.74
N ASN A 375 -15.38 -2.29 -17.30
CA ASN A 375 -14.38 -1.28 -16.86
C ASN A 375 -13.15 -1.69 -16.00
N PRO A 376 -11.91 -1.61 -16.57
CA PRO A 376 -10.63 -1.68 -15.85
C PRO A 376 -9.91 -0.31 -15.70
N GLU A 377 -8.98 -0.19 -14.71
CA GLU A 377 -7.69 0.58 -14.72
C GLU A 377 -7.36 1.51 -13.50
N ALA A 378 -6.27 1.14 -12.73
CA ALA A 378 -5.07 1.86 -12.12
C ALA A 378 -5.04 2.88 -10.91
N THR A 379 -4.70 2.50 -9.64
CA THR A 379 -4.97 3.09 -8.26
C THR A 379 -4.68 4.57 -7.84
N LEU A 380 -5.31 5.02 -6.74
CA LEU A 380 -5.27 6.35 -6.09
C LEU A 380 -4.92 6.20 -4.59
N ALA A 381 -4.22 7.18 -4.01
CA ALA A 381 -4.01 7.26 -2.57
C ALA A 381 -5.26 7.78 -1.85
N ASN A 382 -6.08 6.84 -1.35
CA ASN A 382 -7.15 7.11 -0.39
C ASN A 382 -6.71 6.64 1.00
N LEU A 383 -6.54 7.59 1.91
CA LEU A 383 -6.20 7.33 3.31
C LEU A 383 -7.43 7.65 4.17
N VAL A 384 -7.88 6.72 5.00
CA VAL A 384 -8.84 6.99 6.08
C VAL A 384 -8.18 6.70 7.42
N VAL A 385 -8.11 7.71 8.29
CA VAL A 385 -7.68 7.56 9.68
C VAL A 385 -8.90 7.59 10.58
N THR A 386 -9.01 6.63 11.50
CA THR A 386 -10.07 6.58 12.52
C THR A 386 -9.46 6.67 13.91
N LEU A 387 -9.99 7.56 14.75
CA LEU A 387 -9.52 7.76 16.13
C LEU A 387 -10.59 7.27 17.11
N GLN A 388 -10.27 6.26 17.94
CA GLN A 388 -11.15 5.75 18.97
C GLN A 388 -10.53 5.92 20.36
N ASN A 389 -11.30 6.49 21.28
CA ASN A 389 -10.88 6.67 22.67
C ASN A 389 -11.25 5.42 23.49
N ASN A 390 -10.30 4.93 24.30
CA ASN A 390 -10.54 3.90 25.30
C ASN A 390 -10.83 4.57 26.64
N GLY A 391 -12.03 5.13 26.79
CA GLY A 391 -12.48 5.58 28.10
C GLY A 391 -12.58 4.39 29.05
N LEU A 392 -11.80 4.39 30.13
CA LEU A 392 -12.03 3.53 31.29
C LEU A 392 -13.45 3.82 31.80
N ALA A 393 -14.38 2.91 31.50
CA ALA A 393 -15.58 2.80 32.29
C ALA A 393 -15.12 2.36 33.68
N SER A 394 -15.15 3.28 34.65
CA SER A 394 -15.12 2.91 36.05
C SER A 394 -16.33 2.00 36.28
N LEU A 395 -16.09 0.70 36.39
CA LEU A 395 -17.05 -0.21 37.02
C LEU A 395 -17.05 0.11 38.52
N SER A 396 -17.78 1.17 38.87
CA SER A 396 -18.36 1.33 40.20
C SER A 396 -19.80 0.84 40.10
N GLY A 397 -20.03 -0.36 40.65
CA GLY A 397 -21.32 -1.05 40.69
C GLY A 397 -21.12 -2.46 41.20
#